data_AF-E9H9M9-F1
#
_entry.id   AF-E9H9M9-F1
#
_cell.length_a   1.000
_cell.length_b   1.000
_cell.length_c   1.000
_cell.angle_alpha   90.00
_cell.angle_beta   90.00
_cell.angle_gamma   90.00
#
_symmetry.space_group_name_H-M   'P 1'
#
loop_
_entity.id
_entity.type
_entity.pdbx_description
1 polymer ?
#
loop_
_entity_poly.entity_id
_entity_poly.type
_entity_poly.pdbx_seq_one_letter_code
_entity_poly.pdbx_strand_id
1 'polypeptide(L)' 'RMLSVSGKKKCSLCQEELGRGAAMIIESLRLFYHINCFRCCVCGIALGNGTAGTDVRVRNNNLHCHDCY' A
#
# COMPACT_ATOMS: atom_id res chain seq x y z
N ARG A 1 -8.22 7.65 1.02
CA ARG A 1 -9.60 7.12 0.89
C ARG A 1 -9.51 5.60 0.88
N MET A 2 -10.06 4.91 1.89
CA MET A 2 -10.16 3.45 1.87
C MET A 2 -11.17 3.04 0.80
N LEU A 3 -10.76 2.15 -0.09
CA LEU A 3 -11.60 1.66 -1.18
C LEU A 3 -11.79 0.15 -0.98
N SER A 4 -13.02 -0.31 -1.18
CA SER A 4 -13.34 -1.74 -1.18
C SER A 4 -12.77 -2.35 -2.45
N VAL A 5 -11.86 -3.31 -2.31
CA VAL A 5 -11.26 -4.03 -3.44
C VAL A 5 -12.05 -5.29 -3.75
N SER A 6 -12.18 -5.62 -5.04
CA SER A 6 -12.66 -6.95 -5.44
C SER A 6 -11.65 -7.98 -4.96
N GLY A 7 -12.10 -9.05 -4.29
CA GLY A 7 -11.24 -10.01 -3.59
C GLY A 7 -10.21 -10.74 -4.46
N LYS A 8 -10.25 -10.57 -5.79
CA LYS A 8 -9.26 -11.09 -6.75
C LYS A 8 -7.96 -10.27 -6.83
N LYS A 9 -7.88 -9.09 -6.19
CA LYS A 9 -6.68 -8.26 -6.24
C LYS A 9 -5.65 -8.74 -5.20
N LYS A 10 -4.38 -8.81 -5.62
CA LYS A 10 -3.27 -9.23 -4.77
C LYS A 10 -2.52 -8.03 -4.20
N CYS A 11 -2.03 -8.18 -2.97
CA CYS A 11 -1.13 -7.22 -2.36
C CYS A 11 0.23 -7.25 -3.07
N SER A 12 0.73 -6.09 -3.48
CA SER A 12 2.02 -5.98 -4.15
C SER A 12 3.22 -6.29 -3.22
N LEU A 13 3.03 -6.26 -1.89
CA LEU A 13 4.07 -6.59 -0.91
C LEU A 13 4.10 -8.09 -0.57
N CYS A 14 3.01 -8.65 -0.02
CA CYS A 14 2.98 -10.04 0.44
C CYS A 14 2.49 -11.04 -0.63
N GLN A 15 2.03 -10.56 -1.78
CA GLN A 15 1.49 -11.38 -2.89
C GLN A 15 0.23 -12.19 -2.56
N GLU A 16 -0.35 -12.01 -1.37
CA GLU A 16 -1.62 -12.63 -0.98
C GLU A 16 -2.83 -11.80 -1.45
N GLU A 17 -3.99 -12.44 -1.53
CA GLU A 17 -5.24 -11.79 -1.89
C GLU A 17 -5.67 -10.79 -0.80
N LEU A 18 -6.17 -9.63 -1.23
CA LEU A 18 -6.69 -8.60 -0.31
C LEU A 18 -8.04 -8.99 0.30
N GLY A 19 -8.73 -9.97 -0.30
CA GLY A 19 -10.04 -10.40 0.12
C GLY A 19 -11.11 -9.30 -0.01
N ARG A 20 -12.22 -9.46 0.70
CA ARG A 20 -13.28 -8.43 0.80
C ARG A 20 -12.97 -7.55 2.02
N GLY A 21 -12.10 -6.57 1.85
CA GLY A 21 -11.67 -5.68 2.93
C GLY A 21 -11.23 -4.31 2.44
N ALA A 22 -10.96 -3.42 3.40
CA ALA A 22 -10.32 -2.15 3.12
C ALA A 22 -8.86 -2.38 2.73
N ALA A 23 -8.46 -1.82 1.58
CA ALA A 23 -7.09 -1.88 1.10
C ALA A 23 -6.57 -0.48 0.80
N MET A 24 -5.25 -0.34 0.87
CA MET A 24 -4.54 0.86 0.40
C MET A 24 -4.33 0.72 -1.11
N ILE A 25 -4.70 1.75 -1.85
CA ILE A 25 -4.63 1.78 -3.30
C ILE A 25 -3.83 2.99 -3.73
N ILE A 26 -2.81 2.76 -4.56
CA ILE A 26 -2.12 3.81 -5.30
C ILE A 26 -2.71 3.80 -6.70
N GLU A 27 -3.75 4.60 -6.92
CA GLU A 27 -4.53 4.58 -8.17
C GLU A 27 -3.66 4.87 -9.40
N SER A 28 -2.76 5.84 -9.31
CA SER A 28 -1.87 6.24 -10.41
C SER A 28 -0.94 5.12 -10.90
N LEU A 29 -0.58 4.19 -10.01
CA LEU A 29 0.30 3.05 -10.32
C LEU A 29 -0.44 1.72 -10.38
N ARG A 30 -1.76 1.73 -10.10
CA ARG A 30 -2.59 0.52 -9.91
C ARG A 30 -1.96 -0.50 -8.96
N LEU A 31 -1.34 -0.03 -7.88
CA LEU A 31 -0.80 -0.89 -6.83
C LEU A 31 -1.80 -1.02 -5.69
N PHE A 32 -1.86 -2.22 -5.12
CA PHE A 32 -2.80 -2.55 -4.05
C PHE A 32 -2.04 -3.16 -2.88
N TYR A 33 -2.37 -2.74 -1.67
CA TYR A 33 -1.70 -3.19 -0.45
C TYR A 33 -2.70 -3.44 0.66
N HIS A 34 -2.45 -4.44 1.49
CA HIS A 34 -3.15 -4.50 2.79
C HIS A 34 -2.77 -3.26 3.60
N ILE A 35 -3.66 -2.84 4.49
CA ILE A 35 -3.40 -1.71 5.39
C ILE A 35 -2.08 -1.93 6.15
N ASN A 36 -1.87 -3.14 6.68
CA ASN A 36 -0.64 -3.50 7.42
C ASN A 36 0.60 -3.65 6.51
N CYS A 37 0.40 -3.85 5.21
CA CYS A 37 1.48 -3.96 4.23
C CYS A 37 1.89 -2.61 3.63
N PHE A 38 1.12 -1.55 3.88
CA PHE A 38 1.42 -0.23 3.35
C PHE A 38 2.48 0.48 4.20
N ARG A 39 3.72 0.01 4.09
CA ARG A 39 4.85 0.42 4.91
C ARG A 39 6.13 0.55 4.10
N CYS A 40 7.10 1.30 4.62
CA CYS A 40 8.40 1.45 3.97
C CYS A 40 9.15 0.10 3.95
N CYS A 41 9.72 -0.26 2.81
CA CYS A 41 10.50 -1.49 2.67
C CYS A 41 11.87 -1.42 3.36
N VAL A 42 12.36 -0.23 3.72
CA VAL A 42 13.66 -0.02 4.37
C VAL A 42 13.51 -0.01 5.89
N CYS A 43 12.70 0.92 6.43
CA CYS A 43 12.56 1.10 7.89
C CYS A 43 11.31 0.43 8.47
N GLY A 44 10.40 -0.09 7.64
CA GLY A 44 9.18 -0.78 8.10
C GLY A 44 8.08 0.14 8.65
N ILE A 45 8.27 1.46 8.68
CA ILE A 45 7.26 2.40 9.18
C ILE A 45 6.01 2.37 8.31
N ALA A 46 4.83 2.40 8.94
CA ALA A 46 3.57 2.53 8.22
C ALA A 46 3.54 3.87 7.46
N LEU A 47 3.26 3.80 6.16
CA LEU A 47 3.22 4.96 5.28
C LEU A 47 1.80 5.50 5.09
N GLY A 48 0.86 5.08 5.93
CA GLY A 48 -0.51 5.54 5.87
C GLY A 48 -1.31 4.88 6.97
N ASN A 49 -2.28 5.62 7.50
CA ASN A 49 -3.25 5.14 8.48
C ASN A 49 -4.66 4.95 7.86
N GLY A 50 -4.76 5.09 6.54
CA GLY A 50 -6.00 4.96 5.77
C GLY A 50 -7.01 6.10 5.92
N THR A 51 -6.74 7.10 6.77
CA THR A 51 -7.65 8.24 7.02
C THR A 51 -7.26 9.50 6.23
N ALA A 52 -5.96 9.73 5.98
CA ALA A 52 -5.45 10.84 5.18
C ALA A 52 -4.63 10.36 3.97
N GLY A 53 -4.53 11.20 2.93
CA GLY A 53 -3.57 10.97 1.84
C GLY A 53 -2.16 11.16 2.37
N THR A 54 -1.32 10.13 2.24
CA THR A 54 0.11 10.21 2.58
C THR A 54 0.92 10.18 1.28
N ASP A 55 1.85 11.10 1.16
CA ASP A 55 2.86 11.06 0.10
C ASP A 55 3.80 9.88 0.34
N VAL A 56 3.83 8.96 -0.62
CA VAL A 56 4.71 7.80 -0.62
C VAL A 56 5.53 7.78 -1.89
N ARG A 57 6.78 7.34 -1.79
CA ARG A 57 7.64 7.19 -2.96
C ARG A 57 7.70 5.73 -3.37
N VAL A 58 7.53 5.46 -4.66
CA VAL A 58 7.48 4.10 -5.21
C VAL A 58 8.65 3.90 -6.17
N ARG A 59 9.41 2.82 -5.98
CA ARG A 59 10.50 2.40 -6.88
C ARG A 59 10.51 0.88 -6.98
N ASN A 60 10.49 0.33 -8.20
CA ASN A 60 10.43 -1.13 -8.43
C ASN A 60 9.34 -1.84 -7.61
N ASN A 61 8.14 -1.24 -7.54
CA ASN A 61 6.98 -1.71 -6.76
C ASN A 61 7.16 -1.69 -5.23
N ASN A 62 8.28 -1.19 -4.72
CA ASN A 62 8.56 -1.03 -3.30
C ASN A 62 8.21 0.38 -2.82
N LEU A 63 7.62 0.46 -1.64
CA LEU A 63 7.25 1.71 -0.98
C LEU A 63 8.39 2.23 -0.10
N HIS A 64 8.66 3.52 -0.18
CA HIS A 64 9.68 4.21 0.60
C HIS A 64 9.06 5.40 1.33
N CYS A 65 9.47 5.62 2.59
CA CYS A 65 9.17 6.87 3.28
C CYS A 65 10.00 8.01 2.68
N HIS A 66 9.72 9.23 3.12
CA HIS A 66 10.47 10.40 2.70
C HIS A 66 11.98 10.27 3.00
N ASP A 67 12.33 9.76 4.18
CA ASP A 67 13.72 9.66 4.65
C ASP A 67 14.53 8.49 4.06
N CYS A 68 13.88 7.43 3.59
CA CYS A 68 14.55 6.23 3.07
C CYS A 68 14.64 6.17 1.54
N TYR A 69 14.18 7.20 0.85
CA TYR A 69 14.28 7.32 -0.61
C TYR A 69 15.48 8.18 -0.98
#